data_AF-A0A432HYG8-F1
#
_entry.id   AF-A0A432HYG8-F1
#
_cell.length_a   1.000
_cell.length_b   1.000
_cell.length_c   1.000
_cell.angle_alpha   90.00
_cell.angle_beta   90.00
_cell.angle_gamma   90.00
#
_symmetry.space_group_name_H-M   'P 1'
#
loop_
_entity.id
_entity.type
_entity.pdbx_description
1 polymer ?
#
loop_
_entity_poly.entity_id
_entity_poly.type
_entity_poly.pdbx_seq_one_letter_code
_entity_poly.pdbx_strand_id
1 'polypeptide(L)'
;MPIEQIPDARRMTMTPLDQTVAIKVLPADDAAPAGKLADVELHFTAGALEGLKLLRFTVWEGRGGKGPSVSLPSRHYVVNGEHRSFTLLRPSGEAPAQDTLRDTLLAVFADHVPDAAV
;
A
#
# COMPACT_ATOMS: atom_id res chain seq x y z
N MET A 1 -15.71 12.22 -52.21
CA MET A 1 -15.29 12.87 -50.95
C MET A 1 -15.00 11.78 -49.94
N PRO A 2 -13.74 11.48 -49.58
CA PRO A 2 -13.46 10.55 -48.49
C PRO A 2 -13.57 11.30 -47.15
N ILE A 3 -14.22 10.68 -46.17
CA ILE A 3 -14.27 11.18 -44.80
C ILE A 3 -12.93 10.78 -44.16
N GLU A 4 -12.17 11.79 -43.75
CA GLU A 4 -10.88 11.67 -43.08
C GLU A 4 -11.02 10.83 -41.81
N GLN A 5 -10.16 9.81 -41.67
CA GLN A 5 -10.08 9.00 -40.46
C GLN A 5 -9.76 9.91 -39.27
N ILE A 6 -10.69 10.00 -38.33
CA ILE A 6 -10.44 10.62 -37.04
C ILE A 6 -9.40 9.73 -36.33
N PRO A 7 -8.20 10.25 -35.98
CA PRO A 7 -7.20 9.43 -35.31
C PRO A 7 -7.72 9.01 -33.91
N ASP A 8 -7.63 7.70 -33.67
CA ASP A 8 -8.02 7.00 -32.45
C ASP A 8 -7.49 7.73 -31.20
N ALA A 9 -8.40 8.15 -30.34
CA ALA A 9 -8.10 8.91 -29.13
C ALA A 9 -7.32 8.02 -28.15
N ARG A 10 -5.99 8.20 -28.12
CA ARG A 10 -5.07 7.75 -27.05
C ARG A 10 -5.48 6.39 -26.43
N ARG A 11 -5.17 5.30 -27.12
CA ARG A 11 -4.97 4.01 -26.44
C ARG A 11 -3.88 4.22 -25.38
N MET A 12 -4.28 4.38 -24.13
CA MET A 12 -3.39 4.29 -22.98
C MET A 12 -3.06 2.81 -22.85
N THR A 13 -2.03 2.36 -23.55
CA THR A 13 -1.57 0.96 -23.50
C THR A 13 -1.05 0.69 -22.09
N MET A 14 -1.93 0.22 -21.22
CA MET A 14 -1.54 -0.26 -19.90
C MET A 14 -1.03 -1.68 -20.11
N THR A 15 0.27 -1.80 -20.39
CA THR A 15 0.93 -3.10 -20.45
C THR A 15 0.94 -3.67 -19.03
N PRO A 16 0.23 -4.79 -18.76
CA PRO A 16 0.30 -5.42 -17.46
C PRO A 16 1.74 -5.88 -17.22
N LEU A 17 2.29 -5.51 -16.06
CA LEU A 17 3.53 -6.08 -15.57
C LEU A 17 3.12 -7.41 -14.94
N ASP A 18 3.63 -8.56 -15.38
CA ASP A 18 3.40 -9.83 -14.68
C ASP A 18 3.99 -9.71 -13.26
N GLN A 19 3.18 -9.84 -12.20
CA GLN A 19 3.57 -9.43 -10.85
C GLN A 19 3.72 -10.60 -9.88
N THR A 20 4.95 -10.77 -9.38
CA THR A 20 5.22 -11.44 -8.10
C THR A 20 5.72 -10.34 -7.14
N VAL A 21 4.96 -10.08 -6.08
CA VAL A 21 5.30 -9.09 -5.04
C VAL A 21 5.60 -9.84 -3.75
N ALA A 22 6.77 -9.64 -3.17
CA ALA A 22 7.14 -10.19 -1.87
C ALA A 22 6.84 -9.16 -0.77
N ILE A 23 6.26 -9.63 0.34
CA ILE A 23 5.95 -8.80 1.50
C ILE A 23 7.05 -9.01 2.54
N LYS A 24 7.68 -7.93 3.00
CA LYS A 24 8.67 -7.97 4.08
C LYS A 24 8.17 -7.19 5.28
N VAL A 25 8.10 -7.86 6.43
CA VAL A 25 7.74 -7.27 7.72
C VAL A 25 9.00 -6.87 8.48
N LEU A 26 9.03 -5.66 9.02
CA LEU A 26 10.11 -5.11 9.83
C LEU A 26 9.51 -4.71 11.18
N PRO A 27 9.68 -5.51 12.25
CA PRO A 27 9.18 -5.16 13.58
C PRO A 27 9.67 -3.79 14.03
N ALA A 28 8.84 -3.07 14.77
CA ALA A 28 9.21 -1.80 15.37
C ALA A 28 10.36 -1.98 16.36
N ASP A 29 11.27 -1.01 16.39
CA ASP A 29 12.34 -0.92 17.39
C ASP A 29 11.93 -0.04 18.57
N ASP A 30 12.78 0.04 19.60
CA ASP A 30 12.53 0.86 20.79
C ASP A 30 12.45 2.37 20.52
N ALA A 31 12.90 2.82 19.34
CA ALA A 31 12.85 4.22 18.93
C ALA A 31 11.57 4.56 18.12
N ALA A 32 10.72 3.57 17.85
CA ALA A 32 9.52 3.75 17.07
C ALA A 32 8.45 4.61 17.82
N PRO A 33 7.60 5.34 17.09
CA PRO A 33 6.45 6.01 17.68
C PRO A 33 5.57 5.05 18.48
N ALA A 34 5.00 5.52 19.60
CA ALA A 34 4.12 4.73 20.45
C ALA A 34 2.99 4.06 19.65
N GLY A 35 2.78 2.77 19.91
CA GLY A 35 1.78 1.93 19.25
C GLY A 35 2.12 1.48 17.84
N LYS A 36 3.31 1.81 17.30
CA LYS A 36 3.78 1.20 16.05
C LYS A 36 4.26 -0.22 16.33
N LEU A 37 3.77 -1.19 15.55
CA LEU A 37 4.14 -2.60 15.67
C LEU A 37 5.17 -3.03 14.63
N ALA A 38 5.06 -2.53 13.40
CA ALA A 38 5.98 -2.87 12.32
C ALA A 38 5.90 -1.85 11.18
N ASP A 39 6.95 -1.78 10.38
CA ASP A 39 6.84 -1.35 8.98
C ASP A 39 6.70 -2.56 8.07
N VAL A 40 6.04 -2.35 6.94
CA VAL A 40 5.95 -3.35 5.86
C VAL A 40 6.47 -2.74 4.57
N GLU A 41 7.21 -3.55 3.82
CA GLU A 41 7.73 -3.22 2.50
C GLU A 41 7.15 -4.18 1.47
N LEU A 42 6.78 -3.67 0.30
CA LEU A 42 6.45 -4.49 -0.87
C LEU A 42 7.62 -4.49 -1.83
N HIS A 43 8.19 -5.65 -2.09
CA HIS A 43 9.33 -5.84 -2.99
C HIS A 43 8.82 -6.39 -4.32
N PHE A 44 9.09 -5.69 -5.40
CA PHE A 44 8.72 -6.14 -6.74
C PHE A 44 9.79 -7.09 -7.24
N THR A 45 9.43 -8.35 -7.49
CA THR A 45 10.38 -9.41 -7.88
C THR A 45 10.28 -9.82 -9.35
N ALA A 46 9.44 -9.14 -10.13
CA ALA A 46 9.29 -9.33 -11.56
C ALA A 46 8.74 -8.08 -12.25
N GLY A 47 8.91 -8.02 -13.57
CA GLY A 47 8.37 -6.97 -14.44
C GLY A 47 9.15 -5.65 -14.36
N ALA A 48 8.57 -4.56 -14.87
CA ALA A 48 9.28 -3.29 -15.04
C ALA A 48 9.68 -2.59 -13.71
N LEU A 49 9.16 -3.06 -12.58
CA LEU A 49 9.54 -2.55 -11.25
C LEU A 49 10.48 -3.50 -10.51
N GLU A 50 10.94 -4.59 -11.13
CA GLU A 50 11.83 -5.56 -10.51
C GLU A 50 13.06 -4.90 -9.86
N GLY A 51 13.37 -5.30 -8.63
CA GLY A 51 14.46 -4.74 -7.84
C GLY A 51 14.11 -3.45 -7.10
N LEU A 52 12.92 -2.90 -7.31
CA LEU A 52 12.39 -1.77 -6.54
C LEU A 52 11.52 -2.27 -5.38
N LYS A 53 11.31 -1.39 -4.40
CA LYS A 53 10.39 -1.62 -3.29
C LYS A 53 9.53 -0.41 -3.01
N LEU A 54 8.29 -0.66 -2.60
CA LEU A 54 7.39 0.36 -2.06
C LEU A 54 7.41 0.32 -0.54
N LEU A 55 7.62 1.50 0.05
CA LEU A 55 7.85 1.70 1.48
C LEU A 55 6.69 2.46 2.14
N ARG A 56 6.75 2.54 3.48
CA ARG A 56 5.85 3.33 4.35
C ARG A 56 4.44 2.75 4.48
N PHE A 57 4.35 1.43 4.49
CA PHE A 57 3.23 0.76 5.13
C PHE A 57 3.59 0.60 6.61
N THR A 58 2.67 0.95 7.51
CA THR A 58 2.93 0.88 8.95
C THR A 58 1.79 0.16 9.65
N VAL A 59 2.14 -0.88 10.41
CA VAL A 59 1.23 -1.61 11.27
C VAL A 59 1.20 -0.92 12.63
N TRP A 60 0.00 -0.64 13.11
CA TRP A 60 -0.26 -0.02 14.39
C TRP A 60 -1.04 -0.97 15.29
N GLU A 61 -0.82 -0.85 16.59
CA GLU A 61 -1.65 -1.47 17.61
C GLU A 61 -3.12 -1.10 17.39
N GLY A 62 -3.99 -2.03 17.75
CA GLY A 62 -5.42 -1.77 17.78
C GLY A 62 -5.79 -0.86 18.94
N ARG A 63 -6.85 -0.07 18.77
CA ARG A 63 -7.38 0.80 19.83
C ARG A 63 -8.70 0.25 20.37
N GLY A 64 -8.85 0.22 21.70
CA GLY A 64 -10.11 -0.10 22.37
C GLY A 64 -10.61 -1.52 22.10
N GLY A 65 -9.73 -2.52 22.20
CA GLY A 65 -10.06 -3.94 22.00
C GLY A 65 -10.25 -4.36 20.53
N LYS A 66 -9.88 -3.50 19.58
CA LYS A 66 -9.82 -3.85 18.16
C LYS A 66 -8.46 -4.45 17.83
N GLY A 67 -8.39 -5.24 16.76
CA GLY A 67 -7.12 -5.76 16.24
C GLY A 67 -6.22 -4.66 15.63
N PRO A 68 -4.98 -5.00 15.27
CA PRO A 68 -4.04 -4.10 14.62
C PRO A 68 -4.60 -3.47 13.34
N SER A 69 -4.04 -2.34 12.92
CA SER A 69 -4.44 -1.62 11.70
C SER A 69 -3.24 -1.25 10.84
N VAL A 70 -3.47 -1.04 9.53
CA VAL A 70 -2.40 -0.70 8.59
C VAL A 70 -2.63 0.67 7.94
N SER A 71 -1.65 1.55 8.12
CA SER A 71 -1.52 2.79 7.35
C SER A 71 -0.84 2.49 6.02
N LEU A 72 -1.45 2.95 4.92
CA LEU A 72 -0.87 2.85 3.59
C LEU A 72 0.09 4.03 3.33
N PRO A 73 1.03 3.90 2.37
CA PRO A 73 1.90 4.99 1.95
C PRO A 73 1.06 6.20 1.58
N SER A 74 1.30 7.31 2.27
CA SER A 74 0.50 8.52 2.13
C SER A 74 1.38 9.75 2.00
N ARG A 75 0.80 10.82 1.45
CA ARG A 75 1.42 12.15 1.43
C ARG A 75 0.65 13.07 2.37
N HIS A 76 1.38 13.74 3.25
CA HIS A 76 0.85 14.79 4.09
C HIS A 76 0.90 16.12 3.35
N TYR A 77 -0.10 16.96 3.60
CA TYR A 77 -0.20 18.31 3.05
C TYR A 77 -1.02 19.18 4.01
N VAL A 78 -0.89 20.49 3.89
CA VAL A 78 -1.63 21.46 4.70
C VAL A 78 -2.55 22.26 3.79
N VAL A 79 -3.82 22.39 4.18
CA VAL A 79 -4.80 23.24 3.48
C VAL A 79 -5.47 24.12 4.52
N ASN A 80 -5.36 25.44 4.37
CA ASN A 80 -5.92 26.42 5.31
C ASN A 80 -5.47 26.19 6.77
N GLY A 81 -4.22 25.76 6.98
CA GLY A 81 -3.67 25.44 8.30
C GLY A 81 -4.04 24.05 8.83
N GLU A 82 -4.92 23.31 8.16
CA GLU A 82 -5.32 21.96 8.58
C GLU A 82 -4.41 20.89 7.96
N HIS A 83 -3.93 19.95 8.78
CA HIS A 83 -3.13 18.83 8.33
C HIS A 83 -4.01 17.75 7.71
N ARG A 84 -3.73 17.39 6.46
CA ARG A 84 -4.44 16.33 5.75
C ARG A 84 -3.46 15.32 5.17
N SER A 85 -3.98 14.14 4.88
CA SER A 85 -3.24 13.11 4.16
C SER A 85 -4.11 12.44 3.10
N PHE A 86 -3.46 11.88 2.09
CA PHE A 86 -4.10 10.98 1.14
C PHE A 86 -3.17 9.83 0.80
N THR A 87 -3.75 8.65 0.57
CA THR A 87 -3.02 7.45 0.17
C THR A 87 -2.51 7.54 -1.26
N LEU A 88 -1.28 7.09 -1.49
CA LEU A 88 -0.62 7.07 -2.81
C LEU A 88 -1.11 5.91 -3.69
N LEU A 89 -1.34 4.74 -3.10
CA LEU A 89 -1.99 3.62 -3.78
C LEU A 89 -3.47 3.93 -3.95
N ARG A 90 -3.98 4.00 -5.17
CA ARG A 90 -5.40 4.24 -5.45
C ARG A 90 -5.99 3.03 -6.19
N PRO A 91 -7.24 2.64 -5.89
CA PRO A 91 -7.94 1.65 -6.71
C PRO A 91 -7.99 2.11 -8.17
N SER A 92 -7.71 1.20 -9.10
CA SER A 92 -7.88 1.44 -10.54
C SER A 92 -9.28 1.06 -11.04
N GLY A 93 -10.10 0.42 -10.21
CA GLY A 93 -11.47 0.00 -10.50
C GLY A 93 -12.36 0.02 -9.26
N GLU A 94 -13.55 -0.56 -9.36
CA GLU A 94 -14.61 -0.47 -8.34
C GLU A 94 -14.39 -1.37 -7.11
N ALA A 95 -13.51 -2.36 -7.19
CA ALA A 95 -13.23 -3.27 -6.09
C ALA A 95 -12.52 -2.56 -4.92
N PRO A 96 -12.74 -2.99 -3.65
CA PRO A 96 -12.14 -2.40 -2.45
C PRO A 96 -10.65 -2.81 -2.29
N ALA A 97 -9.84 -2.59 -3.32
CA ALA A 97 -8.47 -3.10 -3.44
C ALA A 97 -7.55 -2.67 -2.29
N GLN A 98 -7.78 -1.49 -1.70
CA GLN A 98 -7.00 -1.04 -0.55
C GLN A 98 -7.31 -1.84 0.72
N ASP A 99 -8.55 -2.24 0.94
CA ASP A 99 -8.95 -3.00 2.13
C ASP A 99 -8.42 -4.43 2.03
N THR A 100 -8.56 -5.07 0.86
CA THR A 100 -7.93 -6.36 0.58
C THR A 100 -6.43 -6.34 0.81
N LEU A 101 -5.75 -5.25 0.40
CA LEU A 101 -4.32 -5.09 0.66
C LEU A 101 -4.04 -4.98 2.16
N ARG A 102 -4.80 -4.18 2.92
CA ARG A 102 -4.61 -4.08 4.38
C ARG A 102 -4.77 -5.42 5.07
N ASP A 103 -5.82 -6.17 4.73
CA ASP A 103 -6.08 -7.49 5.32
C ASP A 103 -4.95 -8.48 5.01
N THR A 104 -4.44 -8.46 3.78
CA THR A 104 -3.29 -9.29 3.38
C THR A 104 -2.03 -8.95 4.19
N LEU A 105 -1.73 -7.66 4.37
CA LEU A 105 -0.55 -7.23 5.14
C LEU A 105 -0.68 -7.56 6.63
N LEU A 106 -1.89 -7.48 7.19
CA LEU A 106 -2.17 -7.89 8.57
C LEU A 106 -2.02 -9.39 8.77
N ALA A 107 -2.50 -10.21 7.82
CA ALA A 107 -2.32 -11.66 7.85
C ALA A 107 -0.84 -12.04 7.81
N VAL A 108 -0.06 -11.45 6.89
CA VAL A 108 1.38 -11.71 6.80
C VAL A 108 2.12 -11.24 8.05
N PHE A 109 1.73 -10.11 8.64
CA PHE A 109 2.27 -9.65 9.92
C PHE A 109 2.01 -10.66 11.05
N ALA A 110 0.78 -11.16 11.18
CA ALA A 110 0.42 -12.13 12.21
C ALA A 110 1.21 -13.45 12.08
N ASP A 111 1.46 -13.91 10.84
CA ASP A 111 2.26 -15.11 10.59
C ASP A 111 3.76 -14.93 10.92
N HIS A 112 4.30 -13.71 10.80
CA HIS A 112 5.72 -13.41 11.02
C HIS A 112 6.06 -12.94 12.44
N VAL A 113 5.07 -12.47 13.18
CA VAL A 113 5.21 -12.06 14.59
C VAL A 113 4.26 -12.92 15.42
N PRO A 114 4.58 -14.20 15.64
CA PRO A 114 3.87 -14.99 16.62
C PRO A 114 4.10 -14.32 17.98
N ASP A 115 3.01 -13.98 18.66
CA ASP A 115 2.98 -13.39 20.02
C ASP A 115 3.12 -11.86 20.17
N ALA A 116 2.62 -11.05 19.22
CA ALA A 116 2.19 -9.68 19.54
C ALA A 116 0.82 -9.74 20.25
N ALA A 117 0.87 -9.95 21.56
CA ALA A 117 -0.24 -10.15 22.50
C ALA A 117 -1.58 -9.47 22.13
N VAL A 118 -2.64 -10.29 22.18
CA VAL A 118 -4.04 -9.88 22.44
C VAL A 118 -4.15 -9.25 23.81
#